data_AF-A0A1Y4DX73-F1
#
_entry.id   AF-A0A1Y4DX73-F1
#
_cell.length_a   1.000
_cell.length_b   1.000
_cell.length_c   1.000
_cell.angle_alpha   90.00
_cell.angle_beta   90.00
_cell.angle_gamma   90.00
#
_symmetry.space_group_name_H-M   'P 1'
#
loop_
_entity.id
_entity.type
_entity.pdbx_description
1 polymer ?
#
loop_
_entity_poly.entity_id
_entity_poly.type
_entity_poly.pdbx_seq_one_letter_code
_entity_poly.pdbx_strand_id
1 'polypeptide(L)'
;MAHPKKSTCTCPFAEGRHVICKHMVALYFSVYPAEVDELLHAEEQWEAEEAAREEAHRAETWQYVRGLKKVELQEGLYRALLEIDDLRNRRGWW
;
A
#
# COMPACT_ATOMS: atom_id res chain seq x y z
N MET A 1 23.90 -8.63 -15.74
CA MET A 1 22.67 -7.83 -15.96
C MET A 1 22.22 -7.25 -14.62
N ALA A 2 23.10 -6.50 -13.95
CA ALA A 2 22.92 -6.11 -12.54
C ALA A 2 21.81 -5.06 -12.31
N HIS A 3 21.33 -4.43 -13.38
CA HIS A 3 20.23 -3.47 -13.32
C HIS A 3 19.30 -3.70 -14.51
N PRO A 4 18.11 -4.28 -14.32
CA PRO A 4 17.14 -4.52 -15.38
C PRO A 4 16.91 -3.26 -16.23
N LYS A 5 16.78 -2.10 -15.58
CA LYS A 5 16.58 -0.81 -16.24
C LYS A 5 17.72 -0.36 -17.18
N LYS A 6 18.93 -0.90 -17.04
CA LYS A 6 20.09 -0.62 -17.91
C LYS A 6 20.29 -1.69 -18.99
N SER A 7 19.42 -2.69 -19.04
CA SER A 7 19.51 -3.81 -19.99
C SER A 7 18.46 -3.67 -21.09
N THR A 8 18.71 -4.33 -22.23
CA THR A 8 17.79 -4.34 -23.38
C THR A 8 17.17 -5.71 -23.56
N CYS A 9 15.93 -5.76 -24.03
CA CYS A 9 15.24 -7.00 -24.38
C CYS A 9 14.59 -6.82 -25.76
N THR A 10 14.73 -7.83 -26.62
CA THR A 10 14.16 -7.86 -27.98
C THR A 10 12.80 -8.56 -28.02
N CYS A 11 12.10 -8.68 -26.88
CA CYS A 11 10.75 -9.21 -26.90
C CYS A 11 9.78 -8.20 -27.54
N PRO A 12 8.65 -8.64 -28.14
CA PRO A 12 7.71 -7.73 -28.81
C PRO A 12 7.20 -6.58 -27.95
N PHE A 13 7.21 -6.75 -26.61
CA PHE A 13 6.82 -5.71 -25.67
C PHE A 13 7.90 -4.63 -25.47
N ALA A 14 9.18 -5.00 -25.51
CA ALA A 14 10.31 -4.11 -25.22
C ALA A 14 11.08 -3.66 -26.48
N GLU A 15 10.86 -4.30 -27.62
CA GLU A 15 11.55 -3.98 -28.86
C GLU A 15 11.30 -2.52 -29.28
N GLY A 16 12.40 -1.78 -29.52
CA GLY A 16 12.36 -0.35 -29.85
C GLY A 16 11.89 0.56 -28.72
N ARG A 17 11.74 0.06 -27.48
CA ARG A 17 11.24 0.80 -26.32
C ARG A 17 12.17 0.69 -25.13
N HIS A 18 12.33 1.77 -24.36
CA HIS A 18 13.09 1.76 -23.11
C HIS A 18 12.17 1.41 -21.92
N VAL A 19 11.80 0.14 -21.80
CA VAL A 19 10.88 -0.39 -20.77
C VAL A 19 11.45 -1.63 -20.09
N ILE A 20 11.06 -1.88 -18.84
CA ILE A 20 11.37 -3.13 -18.14
C ILE A 20 10.27 -4.14 -18.50
N CYS A 21 10.66 -5.27 -19.10
CA CYS A 21 9.73 -6.36 -19.39
C CYS A 21 9.87 -7.51 -18.39
N LYS A 22 8.84 -8.37 -18.32
CA LYS A 22 8.85 -9.55 -17.43
C LYS A 22 10.06 -10.47 -17.63
N HIS A 23 10.61 -10.57 -18.85
CA HIS A 23 11.78 -11.41 -19.11
C HIS A 23 13.03 -10.88 -18.43
N MET A 24 13.18 -9.56 -18.36
CA MET A 24 14.34 -8.93 -17.71
C MET A 24 14.26 -9.12 -16.19
N VAL A 25 13.06 -9.01 -15.62
CA VAL A 25 12.81 -9.28 -14.20
C VAL A 25 13.05 -10.76 -13.88
N ALA A 26 12.50 -11.67 -14.69
CA ALA A 26 12.71 -13.10 -14.51
C ALA A 26 14.20 -13.47 -14.59
N LEU A 27 14.92 -12.90 -15.56
CA LEU A 27 16.35 -13.15 -15.71
C LEU A 27 17.17 -12.56 -14.55
N TYR A 28 16.79 -11.38 -14.03
CA TYR A 28 17.42 -10.80 -12.85
C TYR A 28 17.35 -11.76 -11.65
N PHE A 29 16.16 -12.21 -11.28
CA PHE A 29 15.99 -13.12 -10.15
C PHE A 29 16.55 -14.52 -10.39
N SER A 30 16.61 -14.96 -11.65
CA SER A 30 17.31 -16.22 -11.99
C SER A 30 18.82 -16.13 -11.75
N VAL A 31 19.41 -14.94 -11.96
CA VAL A 31 20.85 -14.71 -11.76
C VAL A 31 21.16 -14.33 -10.31
N TYR A 32 20.24 -13.65 -9.63
CA TYR A 32 20.40 -13.17 -8.26
C TYR A 32 19.23 -13.67 -7.38
N PRO A 33 19.20 -14.97 -7.02
CA PRO A 33 18.09 -15.54 -6.26
C PRO A 33 17.95 -14.96 -4.85
N ALA A 34 19.06 -14.58 -4.21
CA ALA A 34 19.04 -13.95 -2.89
C ALA A 34 18.27 -12.61 -2.87
N GLU A 35 18.22 -11.90 -3.99
CA GLU A 35 17.45 -10.64 -4.12
C GLU A 35 15.94 -10.88 -4.06
N VAL A 36 15.47 -12.10 -4.37
CA VAL A 36 14.06 -12.49 -4.18
C VAL A 36 13.76 -12.56 -2.69
N ASP A 37 14.64 -13.24 -1.93
CA ASP A 37 14.46 -13.42 -0.49
C ASP A 37 14.52 -12.07 0.23
N GLU A 38 15.44 -11.19 -0.16
CA GLU A 38 15.51 -9.81 0.37
C GLU A 38 14.25 -8.99 0.05
N LEU A 39 13.72 -9.11 -1.17
CA LEU A 39 12.49 -8.42 -1.56
C LEU A 39 11.29 -8.90 -0.74
N LEU A 40 11.12 -10.21 -0.60
CA LEU A 40 10.02 -10.79 0.16
C LEU A 40 10.12 -10.44 1.65
N HIS A 41 11.32 -10.50 2.23
CA HIS A 41 11.53 -10.10 3.62
C HIS A 41 11.24 -8.60 3.83
N ALA A 42 11.62 -7.73 2.88
CA ALA A 42 11.28 -6.31 2.95
C ALA A 42 9.76 -6.07 2.86
N GLU A 43 9.04 -6.84 2.05
CA GLU A 43 7.59 -6.81 1.96
C GLU A 43 6.94 -7.25 3.29
N GLU A 44 7.37 -8.38 3.87
CA GLU A 44 6.90 -8.87 5.17
C GLU A 44 7.13 -7.84 6.29
N GLN A 45 8.32 -7.22 6.33
CA GLN A 45 8.62 -6.17 7.31
C GLN A 45 7.71 -4.96 7.16
N TRP A 46 7.48 -4.51 5.92
CA TRP A 46 6.59 -3.39 5.65
C TRP A 46 5.14 -3.70 6.06
N GLU A 47 4.63 -4.88 5.73
CA GLU A 47 3.29 -5.32 6.14
C GLU A 47 3.16 -5.37 7.67
N ALA A 48 4.18 -5.89 8.37
CA ALA A 48 4.20 -5.92 9.84
C ALA A 48 4.23 -4.53 10.46
N GLU A 49 5.01 -3.60 9.90
CA GLU A 49 5.06 -2.21 10.35
C GLU A 49 3.72 -1.49 10.13
N GLU A 50 3.09 -1.66 8.97
CA GLU A 50 1.77 -1.07 8.69
C GLU A 50 0.69 -1.64 9.61
N ALA A 51 0.67 -2.96 9.83
CA ALA A 51 -0.25 -3.58 10.78
C ALA A 51 -0.07 -3.04 12.21
N ALA A 52 1.19 -2.86 12.64
CA ALA A 52 1.48 -2.27 13.94
C ALA A 52 1.03 -0.79 14.03
N ARG A 53 1.22 -0.01 12.97
CA ARG A 53 0.75 1.38 12.88
C ARG A 53 -0.78 1.46 12.93
N GLU A 54 -1.48 0.57 12.21
CA GLU A 54 -2.94 0.50 12.24
C GLU A 54 -3.47 0.15 13.63
N GLU A 55 -2.87 -0.84 14.30
CA GLU A 55 -3.27 -1.22 15.66
C GLU A 55 -3.00 -0.09 16.66
N ALA A 56 -1.84 0.58 16.56
CA ALA A 56 -1.52 1.73 17.38
C ALA A 56 -2.53 2.89 17.17
N HIS A 57 -2.88 3.18 15.92
CA HIS A 57 -3.86 4.21 15.58
C HIS A 57 -5.26 3.86 16.09
N ARG A 58 -5.68 2.58 15.99
CA ARG A 58 -6.93 2.09 16.56
C ARG A 58 -6.96 2.26 18.07
N ALA A 59 -5.87 1.89 18.75
CA ALA A 59 -5.75 2.01 20.19
C ALA A 59 -5.80 3.48 20.66
N GLU A 60 -5.07 4.37 19.97
CA GLU A 60 -5.10 5.81 20.23
C GLU A 60 -6.51 6.38 20.04
N THR A 61 -7.15 6.06 18.91
CA THR A 61 -8.52 6.49 18.62
C THR A 61 -9.49 6.01 19.69
N TRP A 62 -9.35 4.75 20.12
CA TRP A 62 -10.18 4.20 21.19
C TRP A 62 -9.99 4.93 22.52
N GLN A 63 -8.74 5.22 22.90
CA GLN A 63 -8.44 5.97 24.12
C GLN A 63 -9.04 7.38 24.09
N TYR A 64 -8.92 8.07 22.95
CA TYR A 64 -9.53 9.36 22.73
C TYR A 64 -11.05 9.31 22.89
N VAL A 65 -11.72 8.40 22.17
CA VAL A 65 -13.19 8.23 22.20
C VAL A 65 -13.68 7.92 23.61
N ARG A 66 -12.97 7.05 24.34
CA ARG A 66 -13.30 6.69 25.73
C ARG A 66 -13.21 7.88 26.69
N GLY A 67 -12.39 8.89 26.37
CA GLY A 67 -12.23 10.10 27.17
C GLY A 67 -13.33 11.17 26.95
N LEU A 68 -14.16 11.03 25.92
CA LEU A 68 -15.17 12.02 25.57
C LEU A 68 -16.37 12.01 26.54
N LYS A 69 -16.95 13.18 26.77
CA LYS A 69 -18.26 13.30 27.41
C LYS A 69 -19.35 12.86 26.45
N LYS A 70 -20.52 12.50 26.99
CA LYS A 70 -21.69 12.07 26.21
C LYS A 70 -22.05 13.06 25.08
N VAL A 71 -22.07 14.36 25.37
CA VAL A 71 -22.42 15.39 24.37
C VAL A 71 -21.39 15.46 23.24
N GLU A 72 -20.09 15.42 23.58
CA GLU A 72 -18.99 15.43 22.61
C GLU A 72 -19.02 14.17 21.72
N LEU A 73 -19.31 13.02 22.33
CA LEU A 73 -19.48 11.74 21.61
C LEU A 73 -20.68 11.77 20.66
N GLN A 74 -21.81 12.30 21.10
CA GLN A 74 -23.03 12.40 20.28
C GLN A 74 -22.82 13.34 19.09
N GLU A 75 -22.22 14.51 19.30
CA GLU A 75 -21.90 15.46 18.23
C GLU A 75 -20.86 14.89 17.26
N GLY A 76 -19.80 14.26 17.78
CA GLY A 76 -18.76 13.63 16.95
C GLY A 76 -19.31 12.50 16.08
N LEU A 77 -20.13 11.62 16.66
CA LEU A 77 -20.80 10.55 15.92
C LEU A 77 -21.73 11.11 14.84
N TYR A 78 -22.52 12.14 15.17
CA TYR A 78 -23.41 12.78 14.20
C TYR A 78 -22.62 13.33 12.99
N ARG A 79 -21.51 14.05 13.22
CA ARG A 79 -20.66 14.56 12.14
C ARG A 79 -20.05 13.45 11.29
N ALA A 80 -19.51 12.41 11.94
CA ALA A 80 -18.91 11.27 11.23
C ALA A 80 -19.92 10.56 10.32
N LEU A 81 -21.18 10.42 10.76
CA LEU A 81 -22.23 9.81 9.95
C LEU A 81 -22.59 10.66 8.71
N LEU A 82 -22.62 11.99 8.85
CA LEU A 82 -22.83 12.90 7.70
C LEU A 82 -21.68 12.81 6.70
N GLU A 83 -20.43 12.80 7.17
CA GLU A 83 -19.25 12.65 6.30
C GLU A 83 -19.26 11.33 5.54
N ILE A 84 -19.66 10.23 6.20
CA ILE A 84 -19.81 8.92 5.55
C ILE A 84 -20.88 8.97 4.46
N ASP A 85 -22.01 9.64 4.71
CA ASP A 85 -23.08 9.79 3.71
C ASP A 85 -22.60 10.61 2.51
N ASP A 86 -21.91 11.73 2.74
CA ASP A 86 -21.31 12.55 1.68
C ASP A 86 -20.30 11.75 0.84
N LEU A 87 -19.44 10.94 1.48
CA LEU A 87 -18.49 10.09 0.78
C LEU A 87 -19.19 9.02 -0.07
N ARG A 88 -20.28 8.42 0.44
CA ARG A 88 -21.10 7.45 -0.32
C ARG A 88 -21.80 8.11 -1.50
N ASN A 89 -22.38 9.29 -1.30
CA ASN A 89 -23.05 10.05 -2.34
C ASN A 89 -22.08 10.47 -3.45
N ARG A 90 -20.88 10.95 -3.08
CA ARG A 90 -19.81 11.21 -4.06
C ARG A 90 -19.41 9.96 -4.83
N ARG A 91 -19.36 8.80 -4.16
CA ARG A 91 -19.03 7.52 -4.80
C ARG A 91 -20.10 6.97 -5.75
N GLY A 92 -21.34 7.47 -5.69
CA GLY A 92 -22.42 7.09 -6.59
C GLY A 92 -22.43 7.86 -7.92
N TRP A 93 -21.49 8.79 -8.13
CA TRP A 93 -21.41 9.66 -9.31
C TRP A 93 -20.28 9.27 -10.29
N TRP A 94 -19.75 8.04 -10.16
CA TRP A 94 -18.83 7.41 -11.10
C TRP A 94 -19.17 5.93 -11.30
#